data_AF-A0AAJ1K4D0-F1
#
_entry.id   AF-A0AAJ1K4D0-F1
#
_cell.length_a   1.000
_cell.length_b   1.000
_cell.length_c   1.000
_cell.angle_alpha   90.00
_cell.angle_beta   90.00
_cell.angle_gamma   90.00
#
_symmetry.space_group_name_H-M   'P 1'
#
loop_
_entity.id
_entity.type
_entity.pdbx_description
1 polymer ?
#
loop_
_entity_poly.entity_id
_entity_poly.type
_entity_poly.pdbx_seq_one_letter_code
_entity_poly.pdbx_strand_id
1 'polypeptide(L)'
;MLVFSTLKKIRQIFTESYKSIHFIPWIISILIFVIFFLIKNDAIIKNITDNYLEILNAISILSTFFLFGMENIDFKKMLKKLSVQRKTKGIFITEGTSLINTYYSFLLIQVFLISVQYLLFLFSIYFVFLLILTIMYMIIGFLFVILSWHGFLELDNH
;
A
#
# COMPACT_ATOMS: atom_id res chain seq x y z
N MET A 1 19.69 -20.45 -1.52
CA MET A 1 18.66 -20.91 -0.55
C MET A 1 17.90 -19.75 0.10
N LEU A 2 18.59 -18.67 0.51
CA LEU A 2 17.96 -17.50 1.15
C LEU A 2 16.94 -16.76 0.25
N VAL A 3 17.32 -16.42 -0.98
CA VAL A 3 16.46 -15.69 -1.94
C VAL A 3 15.13 -16.40 -2.21
N PHE A 4 15.16 -17.71 -2.46
CA PHE A 4 13.96 -18.50 -2.72
C PHE A 4 13.01 -18.52 -1.50
N SER A 5 13.57 -18.62 -0.29
CA SER A 5 12.77 -18.56 0.94
C SER A 5 12.13 -17.19 1.14
N THR A 6 12.83 -16.10 0.80
CA THR A 6 12.30 -14.73 0.86
C THR A 6 11.18 -14.53 -0.15
N LEU A 7 11.35 -14.96 -1.39
CA LEU A 7 10.32 -14.88 -2.44
C LEU A 7 9.06 -15.66 -2.04
N LYS A 8 9.22 -16.83 -1.42
CA LYS A 8 8.09 -17.61 -0.91
C LYS A 8 7.32 -16.86 0.19
N LYS A 9 8.02 -16.19 1.11
CA LYS A 9 7.40 -15.36 2.16
C LYS A 9 6.68 -14.14 1.58
N ILE A 10 7.31 -13.44 0.63
CA ILE A 10 6.67 -12.32 -0.06
C ILE A 10 5.38 -12.80 -0.72
N ARG A 11 5.44 -13.88 -1.49
CA ARG A 11 4.24 -14.46 -2.11
C ARG A 11 3.15 -14.77 -1.08
N GLN A 12 3.52 -15.34 0.07
CA GLN A 12 2.59 -15.65 1.14
C GLN A 12 1.86 -14.39 1.64
N ILE A 13 2.61 -13.33 1.94
CA ILE A 13 2.07 -12.01 2.37
C ILE A 13 0.97 -11.54 1.41
N PHE A 14 1.25 -11.55 0.09
CA PHE A 14 0.27 -11.11 -0.90
C PHE A 14 -0.94 -12.07 -1.01
N THR A 15 -0.71 -13.38 -0.96
CA THR A 15 -1.80 -14.35 -1.10
C THR A 15 -2.76 -14.38 0.10
N GLU A 16 -2.25 -14.06 1.28
CA GLU A 16 -2.98 -14.11 2.55
C GLU A 16 -3.51 -12.74 3.00
N SER A 17 -3.11 -11.66 2.32
CA SER A 17 -3.67 -10.32 2.50
C SER A 17 -5.09 -10.17 1.92
N TYR A 18 -5.81 -9.13 2.34
CA TYR A 18 -7.12 -8.82 1.76
C TYR A 18 -6.98 -8.41 0.29
N LYS A 19 -7.57 -9.20 -0.61
CA LYS A 19 -7.46 -8.97 -2.06
C LYS A 19 -8.07 -7.64 -2.53
N SER A 20 -9.13 -7.18 -1.86
CA SER A 20 -9.79 -5.91 -2.17
C SER A 20 -8.82 -4.73 -2.09
N ILE A 21 -7.88 -4.79 -1.15
CA ILE A 21 -6.85 -3.77 -0.94
C ILE A 21 -5.85 -3.70 -2.09
N HIS A 22 -5.68 -4.78 -2.86
CA HIS A 22 -4.87 -4.77 -4.07
C HIS A 22 -5.67 -4.37 -5.30
N PHE A 23 -6.94 -4.76 -5.37
CA PHE A 23 -7.75 -4.54 -6.56
C PHE A 23 -8.31 -3.11 -6.67
N ILE A 24 -8.75 -2.52 -5.56
CA ILE A 24 -9.35 -1.18 -5.51
C ILE A 24 -8.39 -0.08 -5.97
N PRO A 25 -7.14 0.02 -5.46
CA PRO A 25 -6.20 1.06 -5.90
C PRO A 25 -5.96 0.99 -7.41
N TRP A 26 -5.87 -0.21 -7.97
CA TRP A 26 -5.67 -0.41 -9.41
C TRP A 26 -6.85 0.12 -10.23
N ILE A 27 -8.09 -0.25 -9.89
CA ILE A 27 -9.27 0.24 -10.61
C ILE A 27 -9.34 1.76 -10.56
N ILE A 28 -9.22 2.33 -9.36
CA ILE A 28 -9.35 3.78 -9.17
C ILE A 28 -8.23 4.50 -9.94
N SER A 29 -7.00 3.98 -9.88
CA SER A 29 -5.87 4.58 -10.61
C SER A 29 -6.07 4.54 -12.12
N ILE A 30 -6.61 3.45 -12.66
CA ILE A 30 -6.95 3.33 -14.08
C ILE A 30 -8.02 4.36 -14.45
N LEU A 31 -9.08 4.50 -13.65
CA LEU A 31 -10.14 5.49 -13.89
C LEU A 31 -9.60 6.91 -13.89
N ILE A 32 -8.80 7.29 -12.89
CA ILE A 32 -8.17 8.61 -12.80
C ILE A 32 -7.26 8.85 -14.01
N PHE A 33 -6.46 7.85 -14.39
CA PHE A 33 -5.56 7.97 -15.54
C PHE A 33 -6.30 8.12 -16.87
N VAL A 34 -7.40 7.39 -17.05
CA VAL A 34 -8.27 7.55 -18.23
C VAL A 34 -8.86 8.97 -18.27
N ILE A 35 -9.39 9.47 -17.15
CA ILE A 35 -9.92 10.84 -17.07
C ILE A 35 -8.83 11.87 -17.40
N PHE A 36 -7.65 11.71 -16.80
CA PHE A 36 -6.48 12.55 -17.05
C PHE A 36 -6.11 12.59 -18.56
N PHE A 37 -6.09 11.41 -19.20
CA PHE A 37 -5.78 11.31 -20.63
C PHE A 37 -6.89 11.86 -21.53
N LEU A 38 -8.16 11.75 -21.13
CA LEU A 38 -9.28 12.28 -21.90
C LEU A 38 -9.34 13.82 -21.88
N ILE A 39 -8.96 14.43 -20.76
CA ILE A 39 -8.94 15.90 -20.63
C ILE A 39 -7.86 16.54 -21.53
N LYS A 40 -6.76 15.82 -21.84
CA LYS A 40 -5.63 16.27 -22.68
C LYS A 40 -5.22 17.73 -22.43
N ASN A 41 -5.03 18.09 -21.18
CA ASN A 41 -4.63 19.44 -20.83
C ASN A 41 -3.09 19.52 -20.66
N ASP A 42 -2.43 20.07 -21.68
CA ASP A 42 -0.97 20.21 -21.73
C ASP A 42 -0.41 21.03 -20.56
N ALA A 43 -1.16 22.02 -20.05
CA ALA A 43 -0.74 22.80 -18.88
C ALA A 43 -0.69 21.94 -17.61
N ILE A 44 -1.63 21.00 -17.44
CA ILE A 44 -1.64 20.07 -16.31
C ILE A 44 -0.49 19.07 -16.45
N ILE A 45 -0.29 18.50 -17.63
CA ILE A 45 0.80 17.54 -17.90
C ILE A 45 2.15 18.20 -17.59
N LYS A 46 2.35 19.42 -18.08
CA LYS A 46 3.56 20.21 -17.81
C LYS A 46 3.73 20.46 -16.32
N ASN A 47 2.68 20.89 -15.63
CA ASN A 47 2.76 21.15 -14.19
C ASN A 47 3.11 19.89 -13.36
N ILE A 48 2.60 18.70 -13.75
CA ILE A 48 2.94 17.44 -13.07
C ILE A 48 4.39 17.04 -13.34
N THR A 49 4.87 17.23 -14.56
CA THR A 49 6.25 16.86 -14.95
C THR A 49 7.27 17.80 -14.33
N ASP A 50 7.01 19.11 -14.34
CA ASP A 50 7.88 20.13 -13.73
C ASP A 50 8.01 19.93 -12.20
N ASN A 51 6.93 19.54 -11.53
CA ASN A 51 6.90 19.33 -10.07
C ASN A 51 7.05 17.85 -9.66
N TYR A 52 7.43 16.95 -10.58
CA TYR A 52 7.36 15.51 -10.35
C TYR A 52 8.18 15.04 -9.15
N LEU A 53 9.39 15.57 -9.00
CA LEU A 53 10.29 15.24 -7.89
C LEU A 53 9.73 15.73 -6.54
N GLU A 54 9.11 16.90 -6.51
CA GLU A 54 8.48 17.44 -5.31
C GLU A 54 7.31 16.57 -4.86
N ILE A 55 6.48 16.11 -5.82
CA ILE A 55 5.39 15.18 -5.54
C ILE A 55 5.94 13.85 -4.99
N LEU A 56 6.99 13.28 -5.61
CA LEU A 56 7.63 12.06 -5.11
C LEU A 56 8.21 12.22 -3.70
N ASN A 57 8.83 13.35 -3.41
CA ASN A 57 9.35 13.66 -2.08
C ASN A 57 8.21 13.75 -1.05
N ALA A 58 7.13 14.44 -1.38
CA ALA A 58 5.95 14.53 -0.51
C ALA A 58 5.34 13.15 -0.20
N ILE A 59 5.22 12.28 -1.22
CA ILE A 59 4.77 10.90 -1.05
C ILE A 59 5.74 10.11 -0.16
N SER A 60 7.05 10.30 -0.33
CA SER A 60 8.08 9.63 0.49
C SER A 60 7.98 10.04 1.97
N ILE A 61 7.74 11.32 2.25
CA ILE A 61 7.49 11.83 3.60
C ILE A 61 6.20 11.20 4.17
N LEU A 62 5.10 11.19 3.40
CA LEU A 62 3.84 10.53 3.79
C LEU A 62 4.03 9.04 4.10
N SER A 63 4.86 8.34 3.33
CA SER A 63 5.18 6.92 3.57
C SER A 63 5.91 6.69 4.90
N THR A 64 6.69 7.68 5.34
CA THR A 64 7.36 7.64 6.64
C THR A 64 6.35 7.79 7.78
N PHE A 65 5.35 8.67 7.65
CA PHE A 65 4.25 8.77 8.62
C PHE A 65 3.42 7.48 8.70
N PHE A 66 3.20 6.80 7.57
CA PHE A 66 2.58 5.49 7.55
C PHE A 66 3.37 4.46 8.35
N LEU A 67 4.70 4.45 8.23
CA LEU A 67 5.57 3.57 9.02
C LEU A 67 5.45 3.86 10.52
N PHE A 68 5.48 5.13 10.93
CA PHE A 68 5.26 5.51 12.33
C PHE A 68 3.88 5.09 12.84
N GLY A 69 2.83 5.23 12.02
CA GLY A 69 1.50 4.74 12.37
C GLY A 69 1.48 3.22 12.57
N MET A 70 2.20 2.45 11.75
CA MET A 70 2.34 1.01 11.92
C MET A 70 3.05 0.61 13.21
N GLU A 71 4.07 1.36 13.65
CA GLU A 71 4.80 1.08 14.89
C GLU A 71 3.91 1.19 16.14
N ASN A 72 2.83 1.97 16.06
CA ASN A 72 1.86 2.11 17.15
C ASN A 72 0.85 0.94 17.23
N ILE A 73 0.87 0.02 16.26
CA ILE A 73 -0.05 -1.13 16.23
C ILE A 73 0.57 -2.31 16.99
N ASP A 74 -0.11 -2.78 18.02
CA ASP A 74 0.27 -4.01 18.71
C ASP A 74 -0.14 -5.26 17.88
N PHE A 75 0.74 -5.65 16.96
CA PHE A 75 0.55 -6.84 16.12
C PHE A 75 0.41 -8.14 16.93
N LYS A 76 1.07 -8.24 18.10
CA LYS A 76 0.99 -9.43 18.95
C LYS A 76 -0.41 -9.56 19.55
N LYS A 77 -0.99 -8.45 19.99
CA LYS A 77 -2.36 -8.38 20.49
C LYS A 77 -3.37 -8.65 19.38
N MET A 78 -3.15 -8.11 18.18
CA MET A 78 -4.01 -8.36 17.02
C MET A 78 -4.08 -9.86 16.67
N LEU A 79 -2.95 -10.58 16.67
CA LEU A 79 -2.91 -12.02 16.46
C LEU A 79 -3.69 -12.82 17.51
N LYS A 80 -3.64 -12.38 18.77
CA LYS A 80 -4.32 -13.04 19.88
C LYS A 80 -5.83 -12.80 19.89
N LYS A 81 -6.27 -11.56 19.69
CA LYS A 81 -7.70 -11.19 19.73
C LYS A 81 -8.46 -11.68 18.50
N LEU A 82 -7.82 -11.67 17.33
CA LEU A 82 -8.43 -12.10 16.07
C LEU A 82 -7.96 -13.50 15.67
N SER A 83 -8.14 -14.47 16.57
CA SER A 83 -7.73 -15.86 16.38
C SER A 83 -8.76 -16.71 15.62
N VAL A 84 -9.93 -16.16 15.28
CA VAL A 84 -10.96 -16.86 14.51
C VAL A 84 -10.37 -17.27 13.16
N GLN A 85 -10.36 -18.57 12.89
CA GLN A 85 -9.78 -19.14 11.70
C GLN A 85 -10.79 -19.16 10.55
N ARG A 86 -10.43 -18.57 9.41
CA ARG A 86 -11.12 -18.79 8.14
C ARG A 86 -10.34 -19.78 7.29
N LYS A 87 -11.02 -20.78 6.75
CA LYS A 87 -10.44 -21.72 5.79
C LYS A 87 -10.36 -21.05 4.43
N THR A 88 -9.15 -20.69 3.99
CA THR A 88 -8.91 -20.11 2.67
C THR A 88 -8.03 -21.06 1.88
N LYS A 89 -8.55 -21.64 0.79
CA LYS A 89 -7.81 -22.57 -0.11
C LYS A 89 -7.12 -23.74 0.61
N GLY A 90 -7.76 -24.30 1.64
CA GLY A 90 -7.24 -25.46 2.38
C GLY A 90 -6.29 -25.13 3.53
N ILE A 91 -5.94 -23.86 3.74
CA ILE A 91 -5.12 -23.38 4.85
C ILE A 91 -6.03 -22.60 5.82
N PHE A 92 -5.87 -22.83 7.13
CA PHE A 92 -6.54 -22.06 8.16
C PHE A 92 -5.72 -20.80 8.43
N ILE A 93 -6.28 -19.64 8.10
CA ILE A 93 -5.64 -18.34 8.32
C ILE A 93 -6.53 -17.56 9.27
N THR A 94 -5.93 -16.95 10.29
CA THR A 94 -6.66 -16.08 11.21
C THR A 94 -6.88 -14.71 10.60
N GLU A 95 -7.93 -14.02 11.02
CA GLU A 95 -8.17 -12.63 10.60
C GLU A 95 -7.00 -11.72 10.99
N GLY A 96 -6.42 -11.92 12.18
CA GLY A 96 -5.21 -11.21 12.60
C GLY A 96 -4.02 -11.42 11.65
N THR A 97 -3.81 -12.66 11.18
CA THR A 97 -2.74 -12.96 10.20
C THR A 97 -3.00 -12.24 8.88
N SER A 98 -4.26 -12.21 8.42
CA SER A 98 -4.65 -11.53 7.17
C SER A 98 -4.42 -10.02 7.25
N LEU A 99 -4.73 -9.39 8.40
CA LEU A 99 -4.46 -7.97 8.65
C LEU A 99 -2.96 -7.68 8.68
N ILE A 100 -2.14 -8.47 9.39
CA ILE A 100 -0.67 -8.30 9.41
C ILE A 100 -0.09 -8.43 8.00
N ASN A 101 -0.49 -9.45 7.26
CA ASN A 101 -0.03 -9.63 5.89
C ASN A 101 -0.46 -8.47 5.00
N THR A 102 -1.64 -7.90 5.24
CA THR A 102 -2.10 -6.70 4.54
C THR A 102 -1.20 -5.50 4.85
N TYR A 103 -0.81 -5.28 6.10
CA TYR A 103 0.17 -4.24 6.48
C TYR A 103 1.48 -4.38 5.73
N TYR A 104 2.10 -5.56 5.78
CA TYR A 104 3.35 -5.80 5.08
C TYR A 104 3.19 -5.71 3.56
N SER A 105 2.04 -6.08 3.01
CA SER A 105 1.79 -5.92 1.58
C SER A 105 1.78 -4.45 1.17
N PHE A 106 1.16 -3.55 1.95
CA PHE A 106 1.23 -2.11 1.70
C PHE A 106 2.66 -1.59 1.78
N LEU A 107 3.41 -1.96 2.81
CA LEU A 107 4.79 -1.53 2.99
C LEU A 107 5.67 -1.95 1.80
N LEU A 108 5.58 -3.22 1.39
CA LEU A 108 6.33 -3.75 0.26
C LEU A 108 5.95 -3.05 -1.06
N ILE A 109 4.66 -2.83 -1.30
CA ILE A 109 4.19 -2.11 -2.49
C ILE A 109 4.71 -0.67 -2.48
N GLN A 110 4.61 0.04 -1.36
CA GLN A 110 5.07 1.44 -1.26
C GLN A 110 6.56 1.56 -1.55
N VAL A 111 7.38 0.76 -0.87
CA VAL A 111 8.82 0.75 -1.09
C VAL A 111 9.14 0.44 -2.55
N PHE A 112 8.47 -0.55 -3.14
CA PHE A 112 8.66 -0.92 -4.54
C PHE A 112 8.27 0.21 -5.51
N LEU A 113 7.06 0.76 -5.38
CA LEU A 113 6.54 1.80 -6.27
C LEU A 113 7.39 3.06 -6.20
N ILE A 114 7.71 3.55 -5.01
CA ILE A 114 8.56 4.73 -4.82
C ILE A 114 9.97 4.48 -5.40
N SER A 115 10.56 3.32 -5.15
CA SER A 115 11.90 2.99 -5.67
C SER A 115 11.93 2.95 -7.20
N VAL A 116 10.92 2.33 -7.83
CA VAL A 116 10.79 2.29 -9.30
C VAL A 116 10.62 3.70 -9.85
N GLN A 117 9.84 4.56 -9.20
CA GLN A 117 9.63 5.95 -9.61
C GLN A 117 10.92 6.77 -9.58
N TYR A 118 11.71 6.67 -8.50
CA TYR A 118 13.02 7.33 -8.46
C TYR A 118 13.97 6.77 -9.51
N LEU A 119 13.97 5.45 -9.75
CA LEU A 119 14.79 4.83 -10.78
C LEU A 119 14.41 5.35 -12.18
N LEU A 120 13.12 5.42 -12.51
CA LEU A 120 12.64 5.96 -13.79
C LEU A 120 12.99 7.45 -13.95
N PHE A 121 12.89 8.22 -12.85
CA PHE A 121 13.25 9.64 -12.84
C PHE A 121 14.73 9.88 -13.17
N LEU A 122 15.65 8.99 -12.76
CA LEU A 122 17.07 9.07 -13.16
C LEU A 122 17.28 9.02 -14.68
N PHE A 123 16.33 8.41 -15.41
CA PHE A 123 16.33 8.36 -16.88
C PHE A 123 15.38 9.41 -17.50
N SER A 124 14.92 10.38 -16.72
CA SER A 124 13.95 11.40 -17.12
C SER A 124 12.62 10.83 -17.66
N ILE A 125 12.21 9.65 -17.16
CA ILE A 125 10.94 9.01 -17.51
C ILE A 125 9.89 9.38 -16.46
N TYR A 126 8.92 10.21 -16.85
CA TYR A 126 7.82 10.66 -15.99
C TYR A 126 6.59 9.75 -16.14
N PHE A 127 6.46 8.73 -15.30
CA PHE A 127 5.33 7.81 -15.39
C PHE A 127 4.15 8.26 -14.53
N VAL A 128 3.22 9.01 -15.14
CA VAL A 128 2.06 9.58 -14.43
C VAL A 128 1.12 8.51 -13.86
N PHE A 129 0.86 7.42 -14.59
CA PHE A 129 0.03 6.33 -14.08
C PHE A 129 0.62 5.70 -12.80
N LEU A 130 1.94 5.46 -12.80
CA LEU A 130 2.64 4.91 -11.64
C LEU A 130 2.60 5.87 -10.45
N LEU A 131 2.65 7.18 -10.71
CA LEU A 131 2.47 8.23 -9.69
C LEU A 131 1.09 8.17 -9.04
N ILE A 132 0.03 8.12 -9.86
CA ILE A 132 -1.35 7.97 -9.38
C ILE A 132 -1.48 6.70 -8.54
N LEU A 133 -0.95 5.57 -9.03
CA LEU A 133 -1.00 4.30 -8.33
C LEU A 133 -0.30 4.37 -6.97
N THR A 134 0.85 5.02 -6.90
CA THR A 134 1.61 5.23 -5.65
C THR A 134 0.80 6.05 -4.65
N ILE A 135 0.19 7.16 -5.09
CA ILE A 135 -0.68 8.00 -4.26
C ILE A 135 -1.87 7.20 -3.75
N MET A 136 -2.53 6.42 -4.60
CA MET A 136 -3.70 5.61 -4.21
C MET A 136 -3.34 4.56 -3.16
N TYR A 137 -2.25 3.82 -3.34
CA TYR A 137 -1.77 2.90 -2.30
C TYR A 137 -1.40 3.64 -1.01
N MET A 138 -0.96 4.90 -1.10
CA MET A 138 -0.55 5.66 0.08
C MET A 138 -1.76 6.05 0.91
N ILE A 139 -2.78 6.60 0.25
CA ILE A 139 -4.05 6.99 0.89
C ILE A 139 -4.71 5.78 1.53
N ILE A 140 -4.84 4.67 0.79
CA ILE A 140 -5.52 3.47 1.30
C ILE A 140 -4.71 2.85 2.44
N GLY A 141 -3.39 2.78 2.33
CA GLY A 141 -2.52 2.28 3.40
C GLY A 141 -2.64 3.12 4.67
N PHE A 142 -2.64 4.44 4.54
CA PHE A 142 -2.79 5.36 5.67
C PHE A 142 -4.14 5.22 6.36
N LEU A 143 -5.25 5.17 5.59
CA LEU A 143 -6.58 4.92 6.13
C LEU A 143 -6.65 3.57 6.86
N PHE A 144 -6.05 2.53 6.29
CA PHE A 144 -6.03 1.19 6.88
C PHE A 144 -5.30 1.16 8.25
N VAL A 145 -4.14 1.83 8.34
CA VAL A 145 -3.39 2.01 9.60
C VAL A 145 -4.25 2.73 10.65
N ILE A 146 -4.80 3.89 10.30
CA ILE A 146 -5.61 4.69 11.24
C ILE A 146 -6.81 3.90 11.73
N LEU A 147 -7.57 3.29 10.81
CA LEU A 147 -8.77 2.54 11.16
C LEU A 147 -8.47 1.34 12.04
N SER A 148 -7.35 0.64 11.80
CA SER A 148 -6.99 -0.46 12.68
C SER A 148 -6.49 0.05 14.03
N TRP A 149 -5.65 1.08 14.06
CA TRP A 149 -5.16 1.63 15.32
C TRP A 149 -6.33 2.06 16.23
N HIS A 150 -7.27 2.84 15.69
CA HIS A 150 -8.43 3.31 16.46
C HIS A 150 -9.45 2.19 16.71
N GLY A 151 -9.70 1.33 15.72
CA GLY A 151 -10.63 0.21 15.88
C GLY A 151 -10.17 -0.81 16.92
N PHE A 152 -8.86 -1.04 17.08
CA PHE A 152 -8.33 -1.90 18.14
C PHE A 152 -8.36 -1.25 19.52
N LEU A 153 -8.22 0.08 19.61
CA LEU A 153 -8.38 0.83 20.86
C LEU A 153 -9.81 0.73 21.40
N GLU A 154 -10.83 0.77 20.53
CA GLU A 154 -12.24 0.62 20.95
C GLU A 154 -12.56 -0.81 21.42
N LEU A 155 -11.97 -1.83 20.80
CA LEU A 155 -12.07 -3.24 21.23
C LEU A 155 -11.37 -3.53 22.57
N ASP A 156 -10.64 -2.58 23.16
CA ASP A 156 -10.06 -2.70 24.49
C ASP A 156 -10.94 -2.13 25.60
N ASN A 157 -11.92 -1.29 25.25
CA ASN A 157 -12.83 -0.65 26.20
C ASN A 157 -14.16 -1.41 26.39
N HIS A 158 -14.30 -2.57 25.74
CA HIS A 158 -15.44 -3.48 25.80
C HIS A 158 -14.98 -4.91 26.07
#